data_AF-A0A2T4AUT3-F1
#
_entry.id   AF-A0A2T4AUT3-F1
#
_cell.length_a   1.000
_cell.length_b   1.000
_cell.length_c   1.000
_cell.angle_alpha   90.00
_cell.angle_beta   90.00
_cell.angle_gamma   90.00
#
_symmetry.space_group_name_H-M   'P 1'
#
loop_
_entity.id
_entity.type
_entity.pdbx_description
1 polymer ?
#
loop_
_entity_poly.entity_id
_entity_poly.type
_entity_poly.pdbx_seq_one_letter_code
_entity_poly.pdbx_strand_id
1 'polypeptide(L)'
;MLRAEGQGLHRVLWEGLRFHRTAVAQVFAFLLQAIRTEPPPEAWHDEAEKLGLWKVEYDDILAKIPLTDRKRNGPLTAPYPPQCWEDFNWSSPWALSPIPNVYRTGRNISAAEIVQRRQDETTKPHIGSQPFCSQQCLLGLALGKDVDRSCPNAGCHGQKHIDRLEFLHLIREQLAVDRGRDADCMPLHRSRFRGSLFKLRLSSHGYTLVAKGMEGLDLARLQHEKEIYDRLLAIQGEYVPVCLGSIDLILPYYYDCGVYKHFLFLAWAGRPIFEYKNQINSLDLPDAVTRIFKAIHTLKVLHRDAEPRNILYDEHGGTLMVVDFQRSVYWKHQAQASVSGKDRQARKKHRELQKQHKLDMDREAEMAKQGIISRPTHQSREISEANFAAELKWVVHEVSNYVSNLKA
;
A
#
# COMPACT_ATOMS: atom_id res chain seq x y z
N MET A 1 70.01 20.10 -5.48
CA MET A 1 70.21 19.14 -6.58
C MET A 1 68.86 18.93 -7.25
N LEU A 2 68.76 19.36 -8.51
CA LEU A 2 67.84 18.95 -9.60
C LEU A 2 66.31 19.10 -9.45
N ARG A 3 65.77 19.91 -10.39
CA ARG A 3 64.41 19.87 -10.97
C ARG A 3 64.14 18.49 -11.60
N ALA A 4 62.87 18.06 -11.64
CA ALA A 4 62.03 18.03 -12.85
C ALA A 4 60.76 17.17 -12.66
N GLU A 5 59.62 17.76 -13.02
CA GLU A 5 58.50 17.20 -13.78
C GLU A 5 57.78 15.91 -13.34
N GLY A 6 56.44 16.04 -13.25
CA GLY A 6 55.49 14.94 -13.10
C GLY A 6 54.04 15.41 -13.12
N GLN A 7 53.72 16.41 -13.96
CA GLN A 7 52.34 16.68 -14.36
C GLN A 7 51.93 15.58 -15.34
N GLY A 8 50.90 14.82 -15.00
CA GLY A 8 50.28 13.87 -15.92
C GLY A 8 49.79 12.64 -15.19
N LEU A 9 48.50 12.64 -14.84
CA LEU A 9 47.64 11.43 -14.78
C LEU A 9 46.23 11.67 -14.19
N HIS A 10 45.88 12.90 -13.78
CA HIS A 10 44.51 13.18 -13.28
C HIS A 10 43.62 13.99 -14.23
N ARG A 11 44.08 14.25 -15.46
CA ARG A 11 43.40 15.12 -16.42
C ARG A 11 43.33 14.50 -17.83
N VAL A 12 43.10 13.21 -17.95
CA VAL A 12 42.80 12.58 -19.24
C VAL A 12 41.85 11.42 -19.00
N LEU A 13 40.56 11.71 -18.86
CA LEU A 13 39.43 10.77 -19.01
C LEU A 13 38.05 11.45 -18.91
N TRP A 14 37.99 12.78 -18.70
CA TRP A 14 36.75 13.57 -18.70
C TRP A 14 36.74 14.71 -19.75
N GLU A 15 37.60 14.69 -20.76
CA GLU A 15 37.65 15.76 -21.77
C GLU A 15 36.89 15.45 -23.08
N GLY A 16 36.20 14.32 -23.19
CA GLY A 16 35.55 13.93 -24.46
C GLY A 16 34.03 14.09 -24.55
N LEU A 17 33.29 14.13 -23.43
CA LEU A 17 31.83 14.01 -23.48
C LEU A 17 31.16 15.09 -22.62
N ARG A 18 30.78 16.19 -23.26
CA ARG A 18 30.00 17.30 -22.65
C ARG A 18 28.53 16.91 -22.41
N PHE A 19 28.28 15.76 -21.77
CA PHE A 19 26.92 15.35 -21.45
C PHE A 19 26.21 16.33 -20.51
N HIS A 20 26.93 17.03 -19.62
CA HIS A 20 26.38 17.95 -18.61
C HIS A 20 25.55 19.14 -19.14
N ARG A 21 25.47 19.36 -20.46
CA ARG A 21 24.65 20.43 -21.08
C ARG A 21 23.54 19.91 -21.98
N THR A 22 23.34 18.60 -22.06
CA THR A 22 22.21 18.05 -22.82
C THR A 22 20.95 18.12 -21.96
N ALA A 23 19.79 18.30 -22.61
CA ALA A 23 18.50 18.24 -21.92
C ALA A 23 18.34 16.91 -21.17
N VAL A 24 18.85 15.80 -21.73
CA VAL A 24 18.83 14.47 -21.11
C VAL A 24 19.61 14.45 -19.79
N ALA A 25 20.84 15.00 -19.76
CA ALA A 25 21.63 15.02 -18.53
C ALA A 25 21.06 15.96 -17.47
N GLN A 26 20.44 17.07 -17.89
CA GLN A 26 19.76 17.99 -16.97
C GLN A 26 18.52 17.34 -16.35
N VAL A 27 17.66 16.71 -17.16
CA VAL A 27 16.50 15.96 -16.67
C VAL A 27 16.95 14.83 -15.75
N PHE A 28 17.99 14.08 -16.11
CA PHE A 28 18.56 13.04 -15.26
C PHE A 28 19.08 13.59 -13.93
N ALA A 29 19.77 14.74 -13.94
CA ALA A 29 20.23 15.39 -12.72
C ALA A 29 19.07 15.85 -11.84
N PHE A 30 17.99 16.41 -12.41
CA PHE A 30 16.79 16.78 -11.67
C PHE A 30 16.08 15.56 -11.08
N LEU A 31 15.97 14.45 -11.83
CA LEU A 31 15.43 13.19 -11.30
C LEU A 31 16.25 12.67 -10.13
N LEU A 32 17.59 12.69 -10.25
CA LEU A 32 18.49 12.30 -9.18
C LEU A 32 18.44 13.22 -7.96
N GLN A 33 18.09 14.48 -8.13
CA GLN A 33 17.84 15.40 -7.01
C GLN A 33 16.46 15.14 -6.41
N ALA A 34 15.42 14.97 -7.21
CA ALA A 34 14.05 14.68 -6.78
C ALA A 34 13.95 13.39 -5.97
N ILE A 35 14.64 12.32 -6.39
CA ILE A 35 14.71 11.05 -5.65
C ILE A 35 15.45 11.20 -4.31
N ARG A 36 16.38 12.17 -4.21
CA ARG A 36 17.14 12.44 -2.98
C ARG A 36 16.45 13.43 -2.05
N THR A 37 15.57 14.26 -2.57
CA THR A 37 14.79 15.20 -1.77
C THR A 37 13.72 14.45 -1.00
N GLU A 38 13.46 14.93 0.21
CA GLU A 38 12.37 14.40 1.02
C GLU A 38 11.03 14.73 0.35
N PRO A 39 10.06 13.78 0.35
CA PRO A 39 8.74 14.06 -0.19
C PRO A 39 8.07 15.20 0.59
N PRO A 40 7.24 16.03 -0.07
CA PRO A 40 6.50 17.08 0.61
C PRO A 40 5.63 16.52 1.75
N PRO A 41 5.47 17.23 2.87
CA PRO A 41 4.57 16.82 3.93
C PRO A 41 3.11 16.91 3.48
N GLU A 42 2.22 16.18 4.15
CA GLU A 42 0.78 16.19 3.90
C GLU A 42 0.18 17.61 3.81
N ALA A 43 0.59 18.51 4.72
CA ALA A 43 0.12 19.89 4.75
C ALA A 43 0.41 20.67 3.45
N TRP A 44 1.51 20.34 2.75
CA TRP A 44 1.82 20.95 1.46
C TRP A 44 0.79 20.54 0.39
N HIS A 45 0.37 19.27 0.41
CA HIS A 45 -0.65 18.76 -0.52
C HIS A 45 -2.02 19.38 -0.23
N ASP A 46 -2.38 19.51 1.05
CA ASP A 46 -3.64 20.12 1.48
C ASP A 46 -3.72 21.61 1.08
N GLU A 47 -2.63 22.37 1.23
CA GLU A 47 -2.56 23.76 0.76
C GLU A 47 -2.53 23.86 -0.78
N ALA A 48 -1.86 22.93 -1.45
CA ALA A 48 -1.83 22.88 -2.91
C ALA A 48 -3.23 22.63 -3.50
N GLU A 49 -4.08 21.84 -2.84
CA GLU A 49 -5.47 21.62 -3.26
C GLU A 49 -6.33 22.88 -3.16
N LYS A 50 -6.00 23.81 -2.26
CA LYS A 50 -6.67 25.12 -2.13
C LYS A 50 -6.24 26.11 -3.21
N LEU A 51 -5.12 25.87 -3.90
CA LEU A 51 -4.66 26.74 -4.97
C LEU A 51 -5.62 26.64 -6.17
N GLY A 52 -6.02 27.80 -6.69
CA GLY A 52 -6.83 27.85 -7.89
C GLY A 52 -6.09 27.25 -9.09
N LEU A 53 -6.82 26.57 -9.97
CA LEU A 53 -6.33 26.21 -11.29
C LEU A 53 -5.85 27.48 -12.00
N TRP A 54 -4.60 27.47 -12.48
CA TRP A 54 -4.08 28.56 -13.30
C TRP A 54 -4.93 28.67 -14.56
N LYS A 55 -5.75 29.72 -14.64
CA LYS A 55 -6.64 30.00 -15.79
C LYS A 55 -5.91 30.49 -17.04
N VAL A 56 -4.58 30.31 -17.08
CA VAL A 56 -3.76 30.82 -18.17
C VAL A 56 -3.22 29.63 -18.92
N GLU A 57 -3.74 29.39 -20.11
CA GLU A 57 -3.20 28.38 -21.00
C GLU A 57 -1.78 28.80 -21.41
N TYR A 58 -0.87 27.82 -21.52
CA TYR A 58 0.50 28.08 -21.94
C TYR A 58 0.55 28.82 -23.28
N ASP A 59 -0.39 28.51 -24.17
CA ASP A 59 -0.54 29.17 -25.47
C ASP A 59 -0.98 30.63 -25.35
N ASP A 60 -1.75 31.01 -24.33
CA ASP A 60 -2.13 32.41 -24.08
C ASP A 60 -0.94 33.23 -23.61
N ILE A 61 -0.04 32.63 -22.81
CA ILE A 61 1.21 33.26 -22.39
C ILE A 61 2.10 33.43 -23.61
N LEU A 62 2.26 32.37 -24.40
CA LEU A 62 3.03 32.46 -25.63
C LEU A 62 2.47 33.56 -26.52
N ALA A 63 1.16 33.62 -26.75
CA ALA A 63 0.49 34.59 -27.63
C ALA A 63 0.72 36.05 -27.20
N LYS A 64 0.91 36.30 -25.90
CA LYS A 64 1.24 37.61 -25.34
C LYS A 64 2.71 38.01 -25.53
N ILE A 65 3.60 37.07 -25.86
CA ILE A 65 4.99 37.37 -26.21
C ILE A 65 5.00 38.00 -27.61
N PRO A 66 5.46 39.26 -27.75
CA PRO A 66 5.55 39.93 -29.05
C PRO A 66 6.29 39.08 -30.09
N LEU A 67 5.80 39.10 -31.33
CA LEU A 67 6.43 38.35 -32.44
C LEU A 67 7.90 38.74 -32.67
N THR A 68 8.28 39.95 -32.28
CA THR A 68 9.66 40.47 -32.30
C THR A 68 10.59 39.74 -31.33
N ASP A 69 10.08 39.24 -30.21
CA ASP A 69 10.86 38.54 -29.19
C ASP A 69 10.90 37.02 -29.44
N ARG A 70 9.87 36.48 -30.10
CA ARG A 70 9.82 35.07 -30.53
C ARG A 70 10.82 34.75 -31.63
N LYS A 71 11.13 35.73 -32.48
CA LYS A 71 12.15 35.61 -33.53
C LYS A 71 13.46 36.18 -33.02
N ARG A 72 14.40 35.31 -32.67
CA ARG A 72 15.81 35.71 -32.67
C ARG A 72 16.13 36.16 -34.10
N ASN A 73 16.34 37.45 -34.31
CA ASN A 73 16.70 38.03 -35.62
C ASN A 73 18.14 37.65 -35.99
N GLY A 74 18.39 36.37 -36.17
CA GLY A 74 19.58 35.77 -36.74
C GLY A 74 19.15 34.63 -37.66
N PRO A 75 19.92 34.32 -38.71
CA PRO A 75 19.52 33.32 -39.70
C PRO A 75 19.15 32.00 -39.02
N LEU A 76 17.98 31.44 -39.36
CA LEU A 76 17.50 30.11 -38.95
C LEU A 76 18.30 28.96 -39.60
N THR A 77 19.51 29.25 -40.06
CA THR A 77 20.42 28.37 -40.77
C THR A 77 21.82 28.47 -40.18
N ALA A 78 21.95 28.20 -38.88
CA ALA A 78 23.02 27.30 -38.51
C ALA A 78 22.48 25.91 -38.86
N PRO A 79 23.01 25.18 -39.86
CA PRO A 79 22.67 23.78 -40.03
C PRO A 79 22.97 23.15 -38.67
N TYR A 80 21.96 22.64 -37.97
CA TYR A 80 22.24 21.71 -36.89
C TYR A 80 22.96 20.56 -37.59
N PRO A 81 24.28 20.37 -37.39
CA PRO A 81 24.89 19.17 -37.92
C PRO A 81 24.38 18.07 -36.99
N PRO A 82 23.51 17.14 -37.44
CA PRO A 82 23.41 15.90 -36.70
C PRO A 82 24.83 15.35 -36.70
N GLN A 83 25.51 15.37 -35.56
CA GLN A 83 26.69 14.55 -35.40
C GLN A 83 26.19 13.13 -35.60
N CYS A 84 26.41 12.57 -36.79
CA CYS A 84 26.27 11.14 -37.03
C CYS A 84 27.39 10.51 -36.20
N TRP A 85 27.02 9.72 -35.20
CA TRP A 85 27.98 8.99 -34.39
C TRP A 85 28.40 7.76 -35.21
N GLU A 86 29.22 7.96 -36.23
CA GLU A 86 29.99 6.88 -36.81
C GLU A 86 31.17 6.61 -35.85
N ASP A 87 31.35 5.34 -35.47
CA ASP A 87 32.42 4.80 -34.62
C ASP A 87 32.14 4.58 -33.12
N PHE A 88 30.89 4.36 -32.70
CA PHE A 88 30.62 3.74 -31.39
C PHE A 88 30.59 2.20 -31.50
N ASN A 89 31.76 1.58 -31.37
CA ASN A 89 31.87 0.13 -31.23
C ASN A 89 31.35 -0.30 -29.84
N TRP A 90 30.33 -1.17 -29.81
CA TRP A 90 29.66 -1.59 -28.59
C TRP A 90 30.52 -2.61 -27.82
N SER A 91 31.56 -2.15 -27.14
CA SER A 91 32.24 -2.93 -26.12
C SER A 91 31.72 -2.49 -24.76
N SER A 92 30.71 -3.20 -24.26
CA SER A 92 30.12 -2.99 -22.93
C SER A 92 31.18 -3.20 -21.82
N PRO A 93 31.50 -2.18 -20.98
CA PRO A 93 32.41 -2.35 -19.86
C PRO A 93 31.76 -3.05 -18.65
N TRP A 94 30.50 -3.51 -18.76
CA TRP A 94 29.75 -4.04 -17.61
C TRP A 94 29.90 -5.55 -17.39
N ALA A 95 30.82 -6.20 -18.11
CA ALA A 95 31.29 -7.52 -17.72
C ALA A 95 32.41 -7.35 -16.69
N LEU A 96 32.10 -7.76 -15.45
CA LEU A 96 33.00 -7.93 -14.30
C LEU A 96 33.19 -6.69 -13.40
N SER A 97 32.27 -6.50 -12.44
CA SER A 97 32.59 -6.59 -10.99
C SER A 97 31.41 -6.19 -10.08
N PRO A 98 31.35 -6.74 -8.85
CA PRO A 98 30.15 -6.79 -8.02
C PRO A 98 29.88 -5.47 -7.29
N ILE A 99 28.60 -5.16 -7.11
CA ILE A 99 28.12 -4.04 -6.29
C ILE A 99 28.44 -4.33 -4.81
N PRO A 100 29.28 -3.55 -4.11
CA PRO A 100 29.36 -3.62 -2.67
C PRO A 100 28.23 -2.80 -2.06
N ASN A 101 27.39 -3.48 -1.29
CA ASN A 101 26.41 -2.87 -0.40
C ASN A 101 27.16 -2.04 0.66
N VAL A 102 27.11 -0.72 0.58
CA VAL A 102 27.51 0.17 1.66
C VAL A 102 26.43 1.22 1.87
N TYR A 103 25.57 0.98 2.85
CA TYR A 103 24.86 2.05 3.54
C TYR A 103 25.90 3.02 4.08
N ARG A 104 26.01 4.22 3.48
CA ARG A 104 26.82 5.30 4.05
C ARG A 104 25.93 6.49 4.36
N THR A 105 25.58 6.56 5.63
CA THR A 105 25.31 7.78 6.38
C THR A 105 26.33 8.85 6.02
N GLY A 106 25.87 10.05 5.68
CA GLY A 106 26.75 11.19 5.47
C GLY A 106 26.01 12.50 5.54
N ARG A 107 26.14 13.19 6.68
CA ARG A 107 26.57 14.59 6.73
C ARG A 107 27.16 14.88 8.12
N ASN A 108 28.39 15.39 8.12
CA ASN A 108 29.15 15.79 9.29
C ASN A 108 28.49 17.00 9.94
N ILE A 109 27.90 16.78 11.12
CA ILE A 109 27.60 17.82 12.10
C ILE A 109 28.65 17.62 13.20
N SER A 110 29.29 18.69 13.65
CA SER A 110 30.32 18.59 14.69
C SER A 110 29.72 17.92 15.94
N ALA A 111 30.43 16.94 16.49
CA ALA A 111 29.93 16.12 17.60
C ALA A 111 29.62 16.92 18.89
N ALA A 112 30.07 18.17 18.97
CA ALA A 112 29.82 19.07 20.10
C ALA A 112 28.44 19.74 20.06
N GLU A 113 27.85 19.99 18.87
CA GLU A 113 26.53 20.63 18.75
C GLU A 113 25.36 19.66 18.95
N ILE A 114 25.60 18.34 18.87
CA ILE A 114 24.58 17.30 19.11
C ILE A 114 24.26 17.13 20.61
N VAL A 115 25.19 17.50 21.50
CA VAL A 115 25.06 17.27 22.94
C VAL A 115 24.23 18.35 23.64
N GLN A 116 24.08 19.54 23.06
CA GLN A 116 23.34 20.65 23.70
C GLN A 116 21.87 20.80 23.29
N ARG A 117 21.38 20.05 22.28
CA ARG A 117 19.95 20.03 21.91
C ARG A 117 19.16 18.80 22.41
N ARG A 118 19.79 17.92 23.20
CA ARG A 118 19.18 16.70 23.76
C ARG A 118 18.80 16.83 25.24
N GLN A 119 18.39 18.01 25.66
CA GLN A 119 17.80 18.22 26.97
C GLN A 119 16.55 19.06 26.73
N ASP A 120 15.38 18.41 26.87
CA ASP A 120 14.01 18.96 26.87
C ASP A 120 13.02 18.63 25.74
N GLU A 121 13.10 17.45 25.11
CA GLU A 121 11.91 16.87 24.45
C GLU A 121 11.78 15.39 24.80
N THR A 122 10.74 15.03 25.57
CA THR A 122 10.30 13.65 25.81
C THR A 122 9.96 13.00 24.47
N THR A 123 10.95 12.37 23.83
CA THR A 123 10.85 11.91 22.45
C THR A 123 9.92 10.71 22.38
N LYS A 124 8.72 10.89 21.82
CA LYS A 124 7.80 9.78 21.55
C LYS A 124 8.52 8.77 20.64
N PRO A 125 8.52 7.46 21.00
CA PRO A 125 9.15 6.44 20.17
C PRO A 125 8.47 6.36 18.80
N HIS A 126 9.26 6.51 17.74
CA HIS A 126 8.80 6.47 16.34
C HIS A 126 7.98 5.20 16.05
N ILE A 127 6.84 5.35 15.37
CA ILE A 127 5.88 4.26 15.10
C ILE A 127 6.53 3.03 14.43
N GLY A 128 7.57 3.21 13.63
CA GLY A 128 8.34 2.11 13.03
C GLY A 128 8.84 1.09 14.06
N SER A 129 9.21 1.53 15.25
CA SER A 129 9.69 0.67 16.35
C SER A 129 8.58 0.03 17.20
N GLN A 130 7.34 0.53 17.09
CA GLN A 130 6.22 0.03 17.89
C GLN A 130 5.79 -1.36 17.43
N PRO A 131 5.59 -2.33 18.32
CA PRO A 131 5.08 -3.65 17.92
C PRO A 131 3.62 -3.54 17.46
N PHE A 132 3.21 -4.43 16.55
CA PHE A 132 1.81 -4.57 16.17
C PHE A 132 1.00 -5.23 17.29
N CYS A 133 -0.28 -4.92 17.41
CA CYS A 133 -1.18 -5.65 18.29
C CYS A 133 -1.36 -7.10 17.81
N SER A 134 -1.57 -8.02 18.76
CA SER A 134 -1.86 -9.43 18.43
C SER A 134 -3.20 -9.55 17.68
N GLN A 135 -3.32 -10.61 16.89
CA GLN A 135 -4.56 -10.95 16.18
C GLN A 135 -5.73 -11.12 17.17
N GLN A 136 -5.49 -11.82 18.28
CA GLN A 136 -6.51 -12.09 19.29
C GLN A 136 -6.97 -10.81 20.01
N CYS A 137 -6.06 -9.86 20.24
CA CYS A 137 -6.38 -8.55 20.79
C CYS A 137 -7.31 -7.74 19.86
N LEU A 138 -6.99 -7.69 18.57
CA LEU A 138 -7.82 -6.96 17.60
C LEU A 138 -9.14 -7.68 17.32
N LEU A 139 -9.17 -9.02 17.40
CA LEU A 139 -10.42 -9.79 17.37
C LEU A 139 -11.29 -9.48 18.60
N GLY A 140 -10.65 -9.31 19.76
CA GLY A 140 -11.31 -8.87 20.98
C GLY A 140 -11.96 -7.50 20.82
N LEU A 141 -11.24 -6.54 20.24
CA LEU A 141 -11.77 -5.22 19.87
C LEU A 141 -12.96 -5.33 18.89
N ALA A 142 -12.85 -6.18 17.86
CA ALA A 142 -13.88 -6.33 16.83
C ALA A 142 -15.19 -6.95 17.37
N LEU A 143 -15.08 -7.88 18.33
CA LEU A 143 -16.21 -8.63 18.89
C LEU A 143 -16.66 -8.13 20.27
N GLY A 144 -15.99 -7.14 20.85
CA GLY A 144 -16.26 -6.63 22.20
C GLY A 144 -15.90 -7.61 23.32
N LYS A 145 -14.82 -8.40 23.16
CA LYS A 145 -14.28 -9.30 24.20
C LYS A 145 -13.24 -8.57 25.07
N ASP A 146 -12.68 -9.27 26.05
CA ASP A 146 -11.63 -8.74 26.92
C ASP A 146 -10.28 -8.59 26.21
N VAL A 147 -9.42 -7.73 26.77
CA VAL A 147 -8.08 -7.46 26.27
C VAL A 147 -7.19 -8.71 26.39
N ASP A 148 -6.58 -9.10 25.29
CA ASP A 148 -5.57 -10.15 25.26
C ASP A 148 -4.29 -9.69 26.00
N ARG A 149 -3.99 -10.35 27.11
CA ARG A 149 -2.83 -10.03 27.97
C ARG A 149 -1.49 -10.36 27.31
N SER A 150 -1.48 -11.19 26.27
CA SER A 150 -0.26 -11.50 25.51
C SER A 150 0.08 -10.43 24.47
N CYS A 151 -0.83 -9.48 24.20
CA CYS A 151 -0.59 -8.39 23.28
C CYS A 151 0.53 -7.48 23.79
N PRO A 152 1.53 -7.14 22.96
CA PRO A 152 2.63 -6.26 23.38
C PRO A 152 2.17 -4.85 23.74
N ASN A 153 0.99 -4.45 23.23
CA ASN A 153 0.38 -3.14 23.50
C ASN A 153 -0.74 -3.20 24.55
N ALA A 154 -0.96 -4.34 25.22
CA ALA A 154 -2.06 -4.55 26.17
C ALA A 154 -2.12 -3.47 27.26
N GLY A 155 -0.95 -3.04 27.77
CA GLY A 155 -0.86 -2.00 28.80
C GLY A 155 -1.40 -0.63 28.36
N CYS A 156 -1.47 -0.35 27.06
CA CYS A 156 -1.99 0.89 26.51
C CYS A 156 -3.50 0.87 26.26
N HIS A 157 -4.11 -0.31 26.16
CA HIS A 157 -5.53 -0.46 25.79
C HIS A 157 -6.50 -0.20 26.94
N GLY A 158 -6.01 -0.20 28.18
CA GLY A 158 -6.84 -0.16 29.39
C GLY A 158 -7.36 -1.55 29.80
N GLN A 159 -8.35 -1.57 30.69
CA GLN A 159 -8.92 -2.82 31.22
C GLN A 159 -9.92 -3.49 30.27
N LYS A 160 -10.52 -2.72 29.36
CA LYS A 160 -11.50 -3.18 28.37
C LYS A 160 -11.21 -2.53 27.02
N HIS A 161 -11.55 -3.23 25.96
CA HIS A 161 -11.52 -2.63 24.62
C HIS A 161 -12.55 -1.51 24.50
N ILE A 162 -12.19 -0.50 23.70
CA ILE A 162 -13.14 0.51 23.22
C ILE A 162 -14.12 -0.13 22.23
N ASP A 163 -15.23 0.53 21.94
CA ASP A 163 -16.13 0.00 20.90
C ASP A 163 -15.46 0.08 19.52
N ARG A 164 -15.80 -0.87 18.63
CA ARG A 164 -15.27 -0.89 17.26
C ARG A 164 -15.61 0.40 16.50
N LEU A 165 -16.82 0.95 16.65
CA LEU A 165 -17.21 2.19 15.97
C LEU A 165 -16.49 3.39 16.57
N GLU A 166 -16.26 3.39 17.88
CA GLU A 166 -15.46 4.40 18.56
C GLU A 166 -14.01 4.39 18.06
N PHE A 167 -13.40 3.21 17.91
CA PHE A 167 -12.09 3.06 17.29
C PHE A 167 -12.04 3.71 15.89
N LEU A 168 -13.01 3.41 15.03
CA LEU A 168 -13.06 3.94 13.66
C LEU A 168 -13.26 5.45 13.63
N HIS A 169 -14.03 6.00 14.58
CA HIS A 169 -14.24 7.43 14.72
C HIS A 169 -12.95 8.14 15.15
N LEU A 170 -12.33 7.67 16.24
CA LEU A 170 -11.11 8.27 16.78
C LEU A 170 -9.96 8.22 15.77
N ILE A 171 -9.81 7.11 15.04
CA ILE A 171 -8.72 7.01 14.07
C ILE A 171 -8.95 7.88 12.83
N ARG A 172 -10.22 8.08 12.44
CA ARG A 172 -10.58 9.00 11.36
C ARG A 172 -10.22 10.45 11.72
N GLU A 173 -10.47 10.85 12.96
CA GLU A 173 -10.09 12.17 13.47
C GLU A 173 -8.57 12.31 13.57
N GLN A 174 -7.89 11.30 14.13
CA GLN A 174 -6.43 11.32 14.24
C GLN A 174 -5.77 11.48 12.86
N LEU A 175 -6.18 10.72 11.84
CA LEU A 175 -5.60 10.82 10.49
C LEU A 175 -5.79 12.19 9.82
N ALA A 176 -6.75 12.99 10.28
CA ALA A 176 -6.98 14.35 9.80
C ALA A 176 -6.08 15.38 10.50
N VAL A 177 -5.58 15.08 11.71
CA VAL A 177 -4.83 16.02 12.55
C VAL A 177 -3.36 15.64 12.66
N ASP A 178 -3.08 14.36 12.90
CA ASP A 178 -1.76 13.77 13.06
C ASP A 178 -1.12 13.53 11.70
N ARG A 179 -0.65 14.63 11.09
CA ARG A 179 -0.10 14.68 9.74
C ARG A 179 1.34 15.20 9.84
N GLY A 180 2.32 14.35 9.57
CA GLY A 180 3.73 14.72 9.77
C GLY A 180 4.69 13.54 9.71
N ARG A 181 5.98 13.84 9.93
CA ARG A 181 7.05 12.83 9.95
C ARG A 181 7.02 11.97 11.22
N ASP A 182 6.58 12.56 12.31
CA ASP A 182 6.42 11.97 13.62
C ASP A 182 5.00 11.45 13.87
N ALA A 183 4.15 11.48 12.85
CA ALA A 183 2.79 10.97 12.92
C ALA A 183 2.76 9.47 13.27
N ASP A 184 1.73 9.06 13.99
CA ASP A 184 1.41 7.68 14.29
C ASP A 184 0.78 6.96 13.06
N CYS A 185 1.14 7.39 11.85
CA CYS A 185 0.85 6.73 10.58
C CYS A 185 2.08 6.80 9.68
N MET A 186 2.56 5.65 9.20
CA MET A 186 3.71 5.59 8.29
C MET A 186 3.50 4.56 7.18
N PRO A 187 3.98 4.82 5.96
CA PRO A 187 3.93 3.84 4.88
C PRO A 187 4.88 2.67 5.12
N LEU A 188 4.44 1.46 4.79
CA LEU A 188 5.26 0.24 4.89
C LEU A 188 6.12 -0.03 3.64
N HIS A 189 6.19 0.91 2.69
CA HIS A 189 6.97 0.82 1.44
C HIS A 189 6.69 -0.47 0.64
N ARG A 190 5.49 -1.04 0.83
CA ARG A 190 4.97 -2.19 0.10
C ARG A 190 3.83 -1.68 -0.77
N SER A 191 4.19 -0.96 -1.83
CA SER A 191 3.25 -0.48 -2.83
C SER A 191 2.81 -1.68 -3.69
N ARG A 192 1.51 -1.98 -3.65
CA ARG A 192 0.89 -2.85 -4.67
C ARG A 192 0.33 -1.92 -5.75
N PHE A 193 0.17 -2.43 -6.96
CA PHE A 193 -0.31 -1.69 -8.13
C PHE A 193 -1.63 -0.90 -7.93
N ARG A 194 -2.39 -1.14 -6.85
CA ARG A 194 -3.70 -0.52 -6.58
C ARG A 194 -3.92 -0.12 -5.11
N GLY A 195 -2.85 0.15 -4.37
CA GLY A 195 -2.95 0.60 -2.98
C GLY A 195 -1.66 0.45 -2.19
N SER A 196 -1.56 1.27 -1.14
CA SER A 196 -0.41 1.26 -0.24
C SER A 196 -0.80 0.75 1.14
N LEU A 197 0.13 0.04 1.78
CA LEU A 197 -0.02 -0.40 3.16
C LEU A 197 0.64 0.62 4.08
N PHE A 198 -0.07 0.99 5.14
CA PHE A 198 0.36 1.90 6.17
C PHE A 198 0.37 1.16 7.51
N LYS A 199 1.40 1.38 8.31
CA LYS A 199 1.39 1.05 9.73
C LYS A 199 0.82 2.23 10.48
N LEU A 200 -0.14 1.95 11.34
CA LEU A 200 -0.89 2.98 12.04
C LEU A 200 -1.06 2.61 13.50
N ARG A 201 -0.96 3.62 14.38
CA ARG A 201 -1.18 3.50 15.81
C ARG A 201 -2.26 4.50 16.24
N LEU A 202 -3.31 4.04 16.91
CA LEU A 202 -4.26 4.95 17.56
C LEU A 202 -3.59 5.55 18.79
N SER A 203 -3.24 6.84 18.77
CA SER A 203 -2.41 7.48 19.78
C SER A 203 -3.00 7.41 21.18
N SER A 204 -4.33 7.52 21.28
CA SER A 204 -5.09 7.54 22.52
C SER A 204 -5.11 6.21 23.28
N HIS A 205 -5.13 5.09 22.56
CA HIS A 205 -5.30 3.75 23.14
C HIS A 205 -4.19 2.75 22.77
N GLY A 206 -3.21 3.17 21.96
CA GLY A 206 -2.05 2.38 21.57
C GLY A 206 -2.33 1.21 20.63
N TYR A 207 -3.50 1.13 19.98
CA TYR A 207 -3.77 0.08 19.00
C TYR A 207 -2.90 0.26 17.77
N THR A 208 -1.98 -0.66 17.52
CA THR A 208 -1.06 -0.63 16.36
C THR A 208 -1.44 -1.72 15.36
N LEU A 209 -1.77 -1.35 14.13
CA LEU A 209 -2.26 -2.26 13.09
C LEU A 209 -1.90 -1.75 11.68
N VAL A 210 -2.44 -2.41 10.65
CA VAL A 210 -2.22 -2.06 9.25
C VAL A 210 -3.45 -1.39 8.67
N ALA A 211 -3.26 -0.27 7.98
CA ALA A 211 -4.26 0.29 7.10
C ALA A 211 -3.88 0.03 5.64
N LYS A 212 -4.85 -0.41 4.84
CA LYS A 212 -4.75 -0.49 3.38
C LYS A 212 -5.41 0.75 2.80
N GLY A 213 -4.61 1.67 2.28
CA GLY A 213 -5.09 2.88 1.64
C GLY A 213 -5.42 2.63 0.18
N MET A 214 -6.58 3.15 -0.24
CA MET A 214 -7.07 3.05 -1.62
C MET A 214 -7.47 4.42 -2.16
N GLU A 215 -7.25 4.60 -3.47
CA GLU A 215 -7.62 5.81 -4.19
C GLU A 215 -9.14 5.85 -4.44
N GLY A 216 -9.67 7.05 -4.75
CA GLY A 216 -11.11 7.26 -4.88
C GLY A 216 -11.79 6.40 -5.95
N LEU A 217 -11.09 6.06 -7.04
CA LEU A 217 -11.64 5.21 -8.12
C LEU A 217 -11.85 3.75 -7.70
N ASP A 218 -11.22 3.31 -6.60
CA ASP A 218 -11.23 1.92 -6.14
C ASP A 218 -12.19 1.68 -4.96
N LEU A 219 -13.10 2.61 -4.64
CA LEU A 219 -14.06 2.46 -3.52
C LEU A 219 -14.92 1.18 -3.65
N ALA A 220 -15.43 0.87 -4.84
CA ALA A 220 -16.23 -0.34 -5.06
C ALA A 220 -15.44 -1.63 -4.75
N ARG A 221 -14.12 -1.62 -5.00
CA ARG A 221 -13.25 -2.76 -4.66
C ARG A 221 -12.98 -2.84 -3.17
N LEU A 222 -12.85 -1.70 -2.48
CA LEU A 222 -12.69 -1.65 -1.03
C LEU A 222 -13.90 -2.24 -0.32
N GLN A 223 -15.10 -1.82 -0.76
CA GLN A 223 -16.37 -2.32 -0.24
C GLN A 223 -16.49 -3.82 -0.48
N HIS A 224 -16.17 -4.28 -1.70
CA HIS A 224 -16.14 -5.69 -2.02
C HIS A 224 -15.15 -6.48 -1.16
N GLU A 225 -13.92 -6.01 -1.00
CA GLU A 225 -12.92 -6.66 -0.15
C GLU A 225 -13.39 -6.74 1.31
N LYS A 226 -13.97 -5.66 1.84
CA LYS A 226 -14.59 -5.65 3.17
C LYS A 226 -15.72 -6.67 3.29
N GLU A 227 -16.61 -6.77 2.31
CA GLU A 227 -17.69 -7.77 2.30
C GLU A 227 -17.15 -9.20 2.37
N ILE A 228 -16.01 -9.47 1.71
CA ILE A 228 -15.35 -10.77 1.81
C ILE A 228 -14.86 -11.01 3.24
N TYR A 229 -14.17 -10.04 3.86
CA TYR A 229 -13.75 -10.17 5.25
C TYR A 229 -14.95 -10.41 6.19
N ASP A 230 -16.07 -9.71 6.02
CA ASP A 230 -17.29 -9.90 6.82
C ASP A 230 -17.83 -11.34 6.71
N ARG A 231 -17.71 -11.98 5.54
CA ARG A 231 -18.08 -13.40 5.35
C ARG A 231 -17.08 -14.36 5.98
N LEU A 232 -15.82 -13.97 6.05
CA LEU A 232 -14.73 -14.74 6.63
C LEU A 232 -14.59 -14.55 8.14
N LEU A 233 -15.55 -13.89 8.81
CA LEU A 233 -15.52 -13.60 10.25
C LEU A 233 -15.21 -14.84 11.10
N ALA A 234 -15.70 -16.02 10.71
CA ALA A 234 -15.48 -17.27 11.45
C ALA A 234 -14.02 -17.74 11.48
N ILE A 235 -13.18 -17.30 10.53
CA ILE A 235 -11.77 -17.70 10.40
C ILE A 235 -10.79 -16.53 10.58
N GLN A 236 -11.31 -15.34 10.90
CA GLN A 236 -10.50 -14.16 11.19
C GLN A 236 -9.73 -14.35 12.51
N GLY A 237 -8.45 -13.97 12.49
CA GLY A 237 -7.51 -14.14 13.59
C GLY A 237 -6.77 -15.48 13.60
N GLU A 238 -7.21 -16.46 12.80
CA GLU A 238 -6.55 -17.76 12.66
C GLU A 238 -5.93 -17.95 11.27
N TYR A 239 -6.72 -17.82 10.21
CA TYR A 239 -6.28 -18.06 8.82
C TYR A 239 -6.28 -16.80 7.95
N VAL A 240 -6.97 -15.76 8.41
CA VAL A 240 -7.18 -14.48 7.71
C VAL A 240 -7.03 -13.37 8.75
N PRO A 241 -6.41 -12.22 8.44
CA PRO A 241 -6.28 -11.15 9.42
C PRO A 241 -7.64 -10.62 9.87
N VAL A 242 -7.69 -10.16 11.11
CA VAL A 242 -8.87 -9.47 11.63
C VAL A 242 -9.09 -8.16 10.87
N CYS A 243 -10.31 -7.94 10.39
CA CYS A 243 -10.74 -6.71 9.75
C CYS A 243 -11.62 -5.90 10.72
N LEU A 244 -11.15 -4.71 11.09
CA LEU A 244 -11.89 -3.79 11.98
C LEU A 244 -12.94 -2.97 11.21
N GLY A 245 -12.75 -2.82 9.90
CA GLY A 245 -13.66 -2.10 9.03
C GLY A 245 -12.93 -1.07 8.17
N SER A 246 -13.73 -0.23 7.52
CA SER A 246 -13.27 0.77 6.56
C SER A 246 -13.78 2.15 6.95
N ILE A 247 -13.02 3.19 6.62
CA ILE A 247 -13.42 4.59 6.76
C ILE A 247 -13.14 5.38 5.48
N ASP A 248 -13.91 6.45 5.32
CA ASP A 248 -13.59 7.55 4.42
C ASP A 248 -12.82 8.59 5.21
N LEU A 249 -11.65 9.00 4.68
CA LEU A 249 -10.82 10.01 5.32
C LEU A 249 -11.45 11.40 5.19
N ILE A 250 -11.20 12.25 6.19
CA ILE A 250 -11.63 13.66 6.15
C ILE A 250 -10.78 14.44 5.14
N LEU A 251 -9.47 14.23 5.19
CA LEU A 251 -8.50 14.74 4.21
C LEU A 251 -7.83 13.55 3.52
N PRO A 252 -7.56 13.61 2.21
CA PRO A 252 -6.81 12.56 1.54
C PRO A 252 -5.44 12.36 2.20
N TYR A 253 -4.92 11.14 2.16
CA TYR A 253 -3.56 10.82 2.58
C TYR A 253 -2.66 10.72 1.35
N TYR A 254 -1.51 11.38 1.34
CA TYR A 254 -0.65 11.47 0.17
C TYR A 254 0.62 10.64 0.34
N TYR A 255 0.83 9.65 -0.52
CA TYR A 255 2.08 8.88 -0.47
C TYR A 255 2.44 8.27 -1.83
N ASP A 256 3.72 8.41 -2.20
CA ASP A 256 4.30 7.85 -3.43
C ASP A 256 3.47 8.18 -4.69
N CYS A 257 3.13 9.45 -4.85
CA CYS A 257 2.23 9.99 -5.88
C CYS A 257 0.76 9.52 -5.81
N GLY A 258 0.41 8.64 -4.88
CA GLY A 258 -0.95 8.17 -4.65
C GLY A 258 -1.75 9.11 -3.72
N VAL A 259 -3.05 9.23 -4.02
CA VAL A 259 -4.00 10.04 -3.24
C VAL A 259 -5.06 9.11 -2.64
N TYR A 260 -4.83 8.70 -1.39
CA TYR A 260 -5.68 7.73 -0.72
C TYR A 260 -6.83 8.42 -0.01
N LYS A 261 -8.06 8.00 -0.28
CA LYS A 261 -9.28 8.59 0.31
C LYS A 261 -9.99 7.62 1.25
N HIS A 262 -9.73 6.34 1.10
CA HIS A 262 -10.42 5.28 1.84
C HIS A 262 -9.40 4.32 2.45
N PHE A 263 -9.56 4.05 3.74
CA PHE A 263 -8.68 3.14 4.47
C PHE A 263 -9.48 1.91 4.94
N LEU A 264 -8.92 0.72 4.74
CA LEU A 264 -9.38 -0.54 5.33
C LEU A 264 -8.40 -0.96 6.42
N PHE A 265 -8.91 -1.18 7.64
CA PHE A 265 -8.10 -1.52 8.81
C PHE A 265 -8.04 -3.02 9.03
N LEU A 266 -6.82 -3.56 9.00
CA LEU A 266 -6.50 -4.98 9.11
C LEU A 266 -5.46 -5.20 10.21
N ALA A 267 -5.57 -6.31 10.91
CA ALA A 267 -4.51 -6.80 11.78
C ALA A 267 -3.25 -7.15 10.97
N TRP A 268 -2.08 -7.04 11.60
CA TRP A 268 -0.82 -7.42 10.97
C TRP A 268 -0.76 -8.94 10.77
N ALA A 269 -0.69 -9.37 9.50
CA ALA A 269 -0.67 -10.79 9.12
C ALA A 269 0.76 -11.35 8.91
N GLY A 270 1.80 -10.58 9.22
CA GLY A 270 3.18 -11.03 9.05
C GLY A 270 3.80 -10.63 7.71
N ARG A 271 4.87 -11.33 7.33
CA ARG A 271 5.60 -11.07 6.07
C ARG A 271 5.36 -12.19 5.06
N PRO A 272 5.51 -11.92 3.75
CA PRO A 272 5.33 -12.96 2.74
C PRO A 272 6.21 -14.16 3.00
N ILE A 273 5.68 -15.36 2.75
CA ILE A 273 6.41 -16.62 2.96
C ILE A 273 7.77 -16.64 2.25
N PHE A 274 7.91 -15.88 1.15
CA PHE A 274 9.14 -15.89 0.38
C PHE A 274 10.34 -15.19 1.04
N GLU A 275 10.09 -14.36 2.06
CA GLU A 275 11.13 -13.67 2.81
C GLU A 275 11.82 -14.59 3.85
N TYR A 276 11.22 -15.75 4.18
CA TYR A 276 11.66 -16.64 5.27
C TYR A 276 12.49 -17.86 4.83
N LYS A 277 13.31 -17.69 3.79
CA LYS A 277 14.03 -18.79 3.10
C LYS A 277 14.75 -19.81 4.00
N ASN A 278 15.20 -19.42 5.20
CA ASN A 278 16.08 -20.23 6.06
C ASN A 278 15.49 -20.60 7.44
N GLN A 279 14.27 -20.16 7.78
CA GLN A 279 13.69 -20.30 9.13
C GLN A 279 12.46 -21.20 9.19
N ILE A 280 11.80 -21.46 8.04
CA ILE A 280 10.69 -22.40 7.96
C ILE A 280 11.26 -23.81 7.76
N ASN A 281 12.05 -24.28 8.72
CA ASN A 281 12.40 -25.69 8.80
C ASN A 281 11.20 -26.43 9.42
N SER A 282 10.59 -27.35 8.67
CA SER A 282 9.69 -28.43 9.13
C SER A 282 8.21 -28.16 9.45
N LEU A 283 7.60 -27.02 9.05
CA LEU A 283 6.14 -27.04 8.88
C LEU A 283 5.82 -27.64 7.52
N ASP A 284 4.84 -28.56 7.47
CA ASP A 284 4.16 -28.96 6.25
C ASP A 284 3.41 -27.74 5.67
N LEU A 285 4.16 -26.81 5.06
CA LEU A 285 3.62 -25.59 4.44
C LEU A 285 2.50 -25.93 3.46
N PRO A 286 2.64 -26.96 2.59
CA PRO A 286 1.56 -27.38 1.70
C PRO A 286 0.29 -27.80 2.46
N ASP A 287 0.43 -28.51 3.59
CA ASP A 287 -0.73 -28.94 4.38
C ASP A 287 -1.36 -27.80 5.15
N ALA A 288 -0.56 -26.89 5.71
CA ALA A 288 -1.06 -25.69 6.37
C ALA A 288 -1.83 -24.79 5.40
N VAL A 289 -1.28 -24.57 4.21
CA VAL A 289 -1.95 -23.82 3.14
C VAL A 289 -3.22 -24.55 2.68
N THR A 290 -3.17 -25.87 2.54
CA THR A 290 -4.35 -26.69 2.21
C THR A 290 -5.45 -26.51 3.24
N ARG A 291 -5.13 -26.49 4.54
CA ARG A 291 -6.11 -26.25 5.62
C ARG A 291 -6.74 -24.86 5.50
N ILE A 292 -5.92 -23.83 5.29
CA ILE A 292 -6.40 -22.45 5.14
C ILE A 292 -7.37 -22.32 3.97
N PHE A 293 -6.98 -22.78 2.78
CA PHE A 293 -7.83 -22.66 1.59
C PHE A 293 -9.08 -23.52 1.69
N LYS A 294 -9.02 -24.71 2.30
CA LYS A 294 -10.23 -25.48 2.63
C LYS A 294 -11.17 -24.73 3.56
N ALA A 295 -10.65 -24.01 4.56
CA ALA A 295 -11.46 -23.19 5.46
C ALA A 295 -12.14 -22.03 4.71
N ILE A 296 -11.40 -21.31 3.85
CA ILE A 296 -11.94 -20.24 2.99
C ILE A 296 -13.01 -20.79 2.03
N HIS A 297 -12.75 -21.93 1.38
CA HIS A 297 -13.66 -22.57 0.43
C HIS A 297 -14.92 -23.12 1.10
N THR A 298 -14.82 -23.57 2.35
CA THR A 298 -15.97 -23.99 3.17
C THR A 298 -16.96 -22.85 3.37
N LEU A 299 -16.44 -21.62 3.52
CA LEU A 299 -17.23 -20.39 3.57
C LEU A 299 -17.69 -19.90 2.18
N LYS A 300 -17.52 -20.73 1.13
CA LYS A 300 -17.94 -20.48 -0.25
C LYS A 300 -17.29 -19.23 -0.87
N VAL A 301 -16.08 -18.91 -0.44
CA VAL A 301 -15.24 -17.84 -0.98
C VAL A 301 -14.13 -18.46 -1.82
N LEU A 302 -13.89 -17.90 -3.01
CA LEU A 302 -12.79 -18.23 -3.90
C LEU A 302 -11.84 -17.03 -3.97
N HIS A 303 -10.55 -17.22 -3.75
CA HIS A 303 -9.60 -16.11 -3.60
C HIS A 303 -9.29 -15.40 -4.92
N ARG A 304 -9.09 -16.15 -6.01
CA ARG A 304 -8.69 -15.75 -7.39
C ARG A 304 -7.34 -15.06 -7.56
N ASP A 305 -6.63 -14.78 -6.47
CA ASP A 305 -5.27 -14.25 -6.46
C ASP A 305 -4.40 -14.95 -5.42
N ALA A 306 -4.45 -16.27 -5.36
CA ALA A 306 -3.86 -17.04 -4.26
C ALA A 306 -2.33 -17.20 -4.36
N GLU A 307 -1.65 -16.22 -4.96
CA GLU A 307 -0.22 -16.26 -5.20
C GLU A 307 0.59 -16.29 -3.90
N PRO A 308 1.80 -16.89 -3.88
CA PRO A 308 2.67 -16.93 -2.69
C PRO A 308 2.91 -15.57 -2.01
N ARG A 309 2.85 -14.45 -2.75
CA ARG A 309 2.94 -13.09 -2.18
C ARG A 309 1.79 -12.70 -1.25
N ASN A 310 0.67 -13.41 -1.32
CA ASN A 310 -0.55 -13.19 -0.56
C ASN A 310 -0.69 -14.18 0.61
N ILE A 311 0.28 -15.08 0.76
CA ILE A 311 0.40 -15.98 1.89
C ILE A 311 1.49 -15.39 2.79
N LEU A 312 1.09 -14.95 3.97
CA LEU A 312 1.95 -14.31 4.95
C LEU A 312 2.18 -15.24 6.13
N TYR A 313 3.33 -15.11 6.77
CA TYR A 313 3.69 -15.83 7.99
C TYR A 313 3.81 -14.83 9.13
N ASP A 314 3.00 -15.01 10.16
CA ASP A 314 3.09 -14.25 11.41
C ASP A 314 4.09 -14.91 12.36
N GLU A 315 5.21 -14.23 12.60
CA GLU A 315 6.26 -14.68 13.53
C GLU A 315 5.76 -14.78 14.97
N HIS A 316 4.81 -13.94 15.38
CA HIS A 316 4.35 -13.89 16.77
C HIS A 316 3.35 -15.00 17.07
N GLY A 317 2.40 -15.24 16.15
CA GLY A 317 1.42 -16.33 16.26
C GLY A 317 1.94 -17.69 15.77
N GLY A 318 3.02 -17.72 14.98
CA GLY A 318 3.51 -18.94 14.35
C GLY A 318 2.56 -19.52 13.29
N THR A 319 1.66 -18.69 12.75
CA THR A 319 0.57 -19.11 11.85
C THR A 319 0.69 -18.48 10.47
N LEU A 320 0.22 -19.22 9.46
CA LEU A 320 0.08 -18.70 8.10
C LEU A 320 -1.27 -18.00 7.94
N MET A 321 -1.27 -16.87 7.24
CA MET A 321 -2.46 -16.08 6.95
C MET A 321 -2.54 -15.73 5.47
N VAL A 322 -3.76 -15.70 4.94
CA VAL A 322 -4.03 -15.27 3.56
C VAL A 322 -4.61 -13.87 3.54
N VAL A 323 -4.09 -13.03 2.64
CA VAL A 323 -4.49 -11.62 2.49
C VAL A 323 -4.81 -11.26 1.05
N ASP A 324 -5.38 -10.07 0.85
CA ASP A 324 -5.70 -9.45 -0.45
C ASP A 324 -6.87 -10.11 -1.21
N PHE A 325 -8.07 -9.91 -0.67
CA PHE A 325 -9.31 -10.47 -1.22
C PHE A 325 -9.97 -9.58 -2.29
N GLN A 326 -9.25 -8.61 -2.85
CA GLN A 326 -9.77 -7.67 -3.85
C GLN A 326 -10.33 -8.34 -5.11
N ARG A 327 -9.79 -9.51 -5.46
CA ARG A 327 -10.19 -10.28 -6.65
C ARG A 327 -11.12 -11.43 -6.31
N SER A 328 -11.38 -11.65 -5.02
CA SER A 328 -12.13 -12.80 -4.55
C SER A 328 -13.58 -12.75 -4.98
N VAL A 329 -14.22 -13.90 -5.07
CA VAL A 329 -15.64 -14.01 -5.38
C VAL A 329 -16.27 -15.02 -4.44
N TYR A 330 -17.57 -14.87 -4.20
CA TYR A 330 -18.30 -15.79 -3.35
C TYR A 330 -19.56 -16.28 -4.04
N TRP A 331 -19.98 -17.49 -3.66
CA TRP A 331 -21.19 -18.09 -4.21
C TRP A 331 -22.44 -17.47 -3.58
N LYS A 332 -23.26 -16.77 -4.38
CA LYS A 332 -24.61 -16.35 -3.97
C LYS A 332 -25.59 -17.45 -4.33
N HIS A 333 -26.09 -18.20 -3.35
CA HIS A 333 -27.20 -19.11 -3.60
C HIS A 333 -28.44 -18.27 -3.96
N GLN A 334 -29.02 -18.47 -5.15
CA GLN A 334 -30.40 -18.05 -5.39
C GLN A 334 -31.27 -18.86 -4.43
N ALA A 335 -31.83 -18.21 -3.41
CA ALA A 335 -32.71 -18.88 -2.46
C ALA A 335 -33.98 -19.33 -3.18
N GLN A 336 -34.04 -20.59 -3.61
CA GLN A 336 -35.31 -21.27 -3.79
C GLN A 336 -35.91 -21.49 -2.40
N ALA A 337 -37.01 -20.81 -2.13
CA ALA A 337 -37.68 -20.82 -0.84
C ALA A 337 -38.30 -22.20 -0.58
N SER A 338 -37.72 -22.98 0.32
CA SER A 338 -38.43 -23.99 1.11
C SER A 338 -38.42 -23.54 2.57
N VAL A 339 -39.59 -23.11 3.05
CA VAL A 339 -39.77 -22.54 4.38
C VAL A 339 -40.05 -23.65 5.39
N SER A 340 -39.08 -23.93 6.26
CA SER A 340 -39.36 -24.45 7.61
C SER A 340 -39.30 -23.27 8.58
N GLY A 341 -40.38 -23.10 9.35
CA GLY A 341 -40.62 -21.92 10.17
C GLY A 341 -40.02 -22.05 11.56
N LYS A 342 -39.18 -21.09 11.94
CA LYS A 342 -38.97 -20.54 13.29
C LYS A 342 -37.91 -19.43 13.20
N ASP A 343 -38.29 -18.26 12.69
CA ASP A 343 -37.65 -16.97 13.04
C ASP A 343 -38.38 -15.80 12.37
N ARG A 344 -39.46 -15.32 13.01
CA ARG A 344 -40.35 -14.30 12.43
C ARG A 344 -39.95 -12.87 12.80
N GLN A 345 -39.16 -12.66 13.84
CA GLN A 345 -38.75 -11.32 14.31
C GLN A 345 -37.42 -10.85 13.71
N ALA A 346 -36.38 -11.70 13.62
CA ALA A 346 -35.12 -11.35 12.96
C ALA A 346 -35.31 -11.07 11.45
N ARG A 347 -36.21 -11.81 10.79
CA ARG A 347 -36.58 -11.60 9.38
C ARG A 347 -37.29 -10.28 9.11
N LYS A 348 -37.99 -9.70 10.09
CA LYS A 348 -38.73 -8.44 9.89
C LYS A 348 -37.77 -7.25 9.84
N LYS A 349 -36.81 -7.22 10.76
CA LYS A 349 -35.74 -6.21 10.82
C LYS A 349 -34.78 -6.31 9.62
N HIS A 350 -34.45 -7.54 9.20
CA HIS A 350 -33.66 -7.77 7.97
C HIS A 350 -34.42 -7.41 6.69
N ARG A 351 -35.74 -7.64 6.62
CA ARG A 351 -36.57 -7.18 5.48
C ARG A 351 -36.71 -5.66 5.43
N GLU A 352 -36.73 -4.97 6.56
CA GLU A 352 -36.75 -3.50 6.61
C GLU A 352 -35.40 -2.92 6.16
N LEU A 353 -34.28 -3.47 6.62
CA LEU A 353 -32.93 -3.10 6.14
C LEU A 353 -32.74 -3.40 4.65
N GLN A 354 -33.27 -4.54 4.15
CA GLN A 354 -33.24 -4.87 2.72
C GLN A 354 -34.18 -3.99 1.89
N LYS A 355 -35.31 -3.53 2.44
CA LYS A 355 -36.18 -2.55 1.77
C LYS A 355 -35.51 -1.19 1.67
N GLN A 356 -34.82 -0.76 2.73
CA GLN A 356 -34.05 0.48 2.73
C GLN A 356 -32.91 0.41 1.71
N HIS A 357 -32.12 -0.67 1.73
CA HIS A 357 -31.07 -0.92 0.74
C HIS A 357 -31.59 -1.03 -0.70
N LYS A 358 -32.80 -1.58 -0.90
CA LYS A 358 -33.41 -1.64 -2.24
C LYS A 358 -33.86 -0.26 -2.72
N LEU A 359 -34.41 0.58 -1.84
CA LEU A 359 -34.80 1.95 -2.16
C LEU A 359 -33.58 2.83 -2.49
N ASP A 360 -32.45 2.61 -1.80
CA ASP A 360 -31.19 3.32 -2.06
C ASP A 360 -30.56 2.87 -3.38
N MET A 361 -30.58 1.56 -3.68
CA MET A 361 -30.14 1.00 -4.96
C MET A 361 -31.04 1.43 -6.15
N ASP A 362 -32.35 1.56 -5.94
CA ASP A 362 -33.28 2.03 -6.96
C ASP A 362 -33.06 3.53 -7.25
N ARG A 363 -32.74 4.34 -6.22
CA ARG A 363 -32.31 5.75 -6.37
C ARG A 363 -30.99 5.87 -7.12
N GLU A 364 -30.00 5.05 -6.78
CA GLU A 364 -28.70 5.02 -7.48
C GLU A 364 -28.84 4.53 -8.92
N ALA A 365 -29.71 3.56 -9.19
CA ALA A 365 -30.01 3.09 -10.54
C ALA A 365 -30.74 4.16 -11.39
N GLU A 366 -31.57 4.99 -10.76
CA GLU A 366 -32.24 6.12 -11.41
C GLU A 366 -31.25 7.26 -11.70
N MET A 367 -30.30 7.52 -10.79
CA MET A 367 -29.16 8.42 -11.01
C MET A 367 -28.20 7.91 -12.11
N ALA A 368 -28.02 6.59 -12.23
CA ALA A 368 -27.23 5.97 -13.30
C ALA A 368 -27.92 6.04 -14.68
N LYS A 369 -29.27 6.04 -14.73
CA LYS A 369 -30.01 6.31 -15.99
C LYS A 369 -29.85 7.74 -16.48
N GLN A 370 -29.52 8.67 -15.59
CA GLN A 370 -29.25 10.09 -15.90
C GLN A 370 -27.79 10.35 -16.32
N GLY A 371 -26.94 9.30 -16.41
CA GLY A 371 -25.63 9.38 -17.06
C GLY A 371 -24.48 9.92 -16.21
N ILE A 372 -24.64 10.01 -14.88
CA ILE A 372 -23.64 10.63 -13.98
C ILE A 372 -22.60 9.61 -13.46
N ILE A 373 -22.88 8.30 -13.48
CA ILE A 373 -21.99 7.26 -12.95
C ILE A 373 -21.97 6.04 -13.89
N SER A 374 -20.77 5.51 -14.17
CA SER A 374 -20.57 4.27 -14.94
C SER A 374 -21.08 3.05 -14.17
N ARG A 375 -21.95 2.24 -14.79
CA ARG A 375 -22.46 0.98 -14.21
C ARG A 375 -21.31 0.02 -13.84
N PRO A 376 -21.30 -0.58 -12.63
CA PRO A 376 -20.44 -1.72 -12.36
C PRO A 376 -21.00 -2.93 -13.13
N THR A 377 -20.24 -3.41 -14.11
CA THR A 377 -20.50 -4.67 -14.80
C THR A 377 -20.20 -5.83 -13.86
N HIS A 378 -21.19 -6.20 -13.06
CA HIS A 378 -21.14 -7.42 -12.26
C HIS A 378 -21.33 -8.63 -13.20
N GLN A 379 -20.26 -9.08 -13.85
CA GLN A 379 -20.26 -10.39 -14.52
C GLN A 379 -20.31 -11.48 -13.44
N SER A 380 -21.52 -11.90 -13.09
CA SER A 380 -21.76 -13.14 -12.36
C SER A 380 -21.41 -14.32 -13.26
N ARG A 381 -20.11 -14.60 -13.43
CA ARG A 381 -19.65 -15.91 -13.91
C ARG A 381 -20.00 -16.91 -12.82
N GLU A 382 -20.82 -17.89 -13.16
CA GLU A 382 -21.16 -19.00 -12.28
C GLU A 382 -19.85 -19.61 -11.74
N ILE A 383 -19.68 -19.52 -10.43
CA ILE A 383 -18.63 -20.27 -9.75
C ILE A 383 -19.05 -21.75 -9.87
N SER A 384 -18.12 -22.68 -9.94
CA SER A 384 -18.39 -24.12 -9.93
C SER A 384 -17.51 -24.78 -8.88
N GLU A 385 -17.87 -25.99 -8.43
CA GLU A 385 -17.01 -26.77 -7.52
C GLU A 385 -15.61 -27.03 -8.10
N ALA A 386 -15.52 -27.15 -9.43
CA ALA A 386 -14.26 -27.28 -10.15
C ALA A 386 -13.33 -26.06 -9.97
N ASN A 387 -13.88 -24.84 -9.82
CA ASN A 387 -13.06 -23.65 -9.59
C ASN A 387 -12.35 -23.69 -8.23
N PHE A 388 -13.03 -24.17 -7.18
CA PHE A 388 -12.43 -24.32 -5.85
C PHE A 388 -11.32 -25.38 -5.87
N ALA A 389 -11.58 -26.53 -6.50
CA ALA A 389 -10.59 -27.58 -6.65
C ALA A 389 -9.37 -27.13 -7.47
N ALA A 390 -9.59 -26.35 -8.54
CA ALA A 390 -8.52 -25.79 -9.37
C ALA A 390 -7.65 -24.79 -8.59
N GLU A 391 -8.27 -23.86 -7.84
CA GLU A 391 -7.53 -22.93 -6.98
C GLU A 391 -6.70 -23.68 -5.95
N LEU A 392 -7.29 -24.62 -5.22
CA LEU A 392 -6.58 -25.40 -4.21
C LEU A 392 -5.38 -26.15 -4.82
N LYS A 393 -5.59 -26.83 -5.95
CA LYS A 393 -4.51 -27.57 -6.63
C LYS A 393 -3.39 -26.64 -7.08
N TRP A 394 -3.74 -25.48 -7.64
CA TRP A 394 -2.77 -24.50 -8.12
C TRP A 394 -1.93 -23.94 -6.97
N VAL A 395 -2.55 -23.53 -5.87
CA VAL A 395 -1.85 -22.97 -4.71
C VAL A 395 -0.88 -23.98 -4.09
N VAL A 396 -1.34 -25.21 -3.87
CA VAL A 396 -0.51 -26.28 -3.29
C VAL A 396 0.69 -26.59 -4.19
N HIS A 397 0.49 -26.58 -5.51
CA HIS A 397 1.57 -26.77 -6.48
C HIS A 397 2.61 -25.64 -6.40
N GLU A 398 2.18 -24.38 -6.45
CA GLU A 398 3.07 -23.21 -6.36
C GLU A 398 3.87 -23.18 -5.06
N VAL A 399 3.21 -23.46 -3.94
CA VAL A 399 3.86 -23.53 -2.63
C VAL A 399 4.86 -24.68 -2.58
N SER A 400 4.52 -25.85 -3.12
CA SER A 400 5.42 -27.00 -3.16
C SER A 400 6.64 -26.73 -4.03
N ASN A 401 6.47 -26.08 -5.19
CA ASN A 401 7.56 -25.63 -6.04
C ASN A 401 8.46 -24.63 -5.31
N TYR A 402 7.87 -23.67 -4.60
CA TYR A 402 8.61 -22.70 -3.80
C TYR A 402 9.47 -23.39 -2.72
N VAL A 403 8.89 -24.34 -1.97
CA VAL A 403 9.63 -25.12 -0.95
C VAL A 403 10.73 -25.97 -1.58
N SER A 404 10.51 -26.51 -2.78
CA SER A 404 11.50 -27.32 -3.49
C SER A 404 12.69 -26.47 -3.95
N ASN A 405 12.43 -25.25 -4.44
CA ASN A 405 13.44 -24.27 -4.82
C ASN A 405 14.21 -23.67 -3.63
N LEU A 406 13.70 -23.81 -2.40
CA LEU A 406 14.43 -23.42 -1.19
C LEU A 406 15.45 -24.47 -0.73
N LYS A 407 15.25 -25.74 -1.10
CA LYS A 407 16.12 -26.86 -0.73
C LYS A 407 17.24 -27.11 -1.73
N ALA A 408 17.11 -26.57 -2.95
CA ALA A 408 18.13 -26.59 -4.01
C ALA A 408 19.03 -25.36 -3.90
#